data_AF-A0A9N7TM24-F1
#
_entry.id   AF-A0A9N7TM24-F1
#
_cell.length_a   1.000
_cell.length_b   1.000
_cell.length_c   1.000
_cell.angle_alpha   90.00
_cell.angle_beta   90.00
_cell.angle_gamma   90.00
#
_symmetry.space_group_name_H-M   'P 1'
#
loop_
_entity.id
_entity.type
_entity.pdbx_description
1 polymer ?
#
loop_
_entity_poly.entity_id
_entity_poly.type
_entity_poly.pdbx_seq_one_letter_code
_entity_poly.pdbx_strand_id
1 'polypeptide(L)'
;MSSVLSLPSPLQKPGLDLADTYITFIRQNQDILRDRVNDEVYVEDIFDQWFTGSMKAVCVWLTDRLDLQLHTYQLKTLIKIVKKTYRDFRLQGVLDGTLNNKSYETIYNRLTVEEATAAVKAGDGLQGISMRDSDEEDD
;
A
#
# COMPACT_ATOMS: atom_id res chain seq x y z
N MET A 1 -7.29 -36.65 -20.71
CA MET A 1 -8.45 -36.27 -19.87
C MET A 1 -8.27 -34.81 -19.51
N SER A 2 -9.13 -33.94 -20.04
CA SER A 2 -9.25 -32.55 -19.62
C SER A 2 -9.64 -32.46 -18.16
N SER A 3 -9.12 -31.46 -17.45
CA SER A 3 -9.98 -30.43 -16.85
C SER A 3 -9.11 -29.32 -16.26
N VAL A 4 -9.10 -28.21 -16.99
CA VAL A 4 -8.77 -26.88 -16.49
C VAL A 4 -9.91 -26.53 -15.55
N LEU A 5 -9.66 -26.48 -14.24
CA LEU A 5 -10.62 -25.95 -13.28
C LEU A 5 -10.67 -24.43 -13.47
N SER A 6 -11.58 -23.98 -14.34
CA SER A 6 -12.04 -22.60 -14.37
C SER A 6 -12.65 -22.26 -13.01
N LEU A 7 -11.97 -21.40 -12.26
CA LEU A 7 -12.58 -20.71 -11.14
C LEU A 7 -13.60 -19.70 -11.69
N PRO A 8 -14.81 -19.61 -11.12
CA PRO A 8 -15.79 -18.62 -11.52
C PRO A 8 -15.31 -17.23 -11.07
N SER A 9 -15.03 -16.34 -12.00
CA SER A 9 -14.78 -14.93 -11.71
C SER A 9 -16.07 -14.29 -11.19
N PRO A 10 -16.16 -13.84 -9.92
CA PRO A 10 -17.18 -12.87 -9.57
C PRO A 10 -16.90 -11.63 -10.40
N LEU A 11 -17.93 -10.95 -10.91
CA LEU A 11 -17.77 -9.60 -11.44
C LEU A 11 -17.13 -8.72 -10.35
N GLN A 12 -15.81 -8.59 -10.39
CA GLN A 12 -15.03 -7.74 -9.51
C GLN A 12 -15.39 -6.31 -9.88
N LYS A 13 -15.89 -5.54 -8.90
CA LYS A 13 -15.98 -4.08 -9.04
C LYS A 13 -14.59 -3.61 -9.48
N PRO A 14 -14.41 -2.97 -10.65
CA PRO A 14 -13.10 -2.83 -11.32
C PRO A 14 -12.02 -2.00 -10.60
N GLY A 15 -12.16 -1.77 -9.30
CA GLY A 15 -11.30 -0.83 -8.58
C GLY A 15 -10.87 -1.22 -7.17
N LEU A 16 -11.82 -1.53 -6.28
CA LEU A 16 -11.47 -1.84 -4.88
C LEU A 16 -10.64 -3.13 -4.79
N ASP A 17 -10.94 -4.05 -5.69
CA ASP A 17 -10.32 -5.37 -5.82
C ASP A 17 -8.84 -5.31 -6.25
N LEU A 18 -8.41 -4.27 -6.97
CA LEU A 18 -7.02 -4.17 -7.43
C LEU A 18 -6.05 -3.95 -6.26
N ALA A 19 -6.39 -3.05 -5.33
CA ALA A 19 -5.58 -2.82 -4.15
C ALA A 19 -5.52 -4.09 -3.27
N ASP A 20 -6.66 -4.75 -3.05
CA ASP A 20 -6.73 -5.98 -2.26
C ASP A 20 -5.94 -7.12 -2.89
N THR A 21 -6.03 -7.27 -4.22
CA THR A 21 -5.26 -8.26 -4.97
C THR A 21 -3.76 -7.99 -4.85
N TYR A 22 -3.33 -6.73 -5.00
CA TYR A 22 -1.93 -6.35 -4.83
C TYR A 22 -1.44 -6.63 -3.40
N ILE A 23 -2.19 -6.24 -2.38
CA ILE A 23 -1.84 -6.49 -0.98
C ILE A 23 -1.73 -7.99 -0.70
N THR A 24 -2.67 -8.78 -1.22
CA THR A 24 -2.64 -10.25 -1.09
C THR A 24 -1.41 -10.84 -1.75
N PHE A 25 -1.06 -10.37 -2.95
CA PHE A 25 0.17 -10.77 -3.65
C PHE A 25 1.42 -10.46 -2.82
N ILE A 26 1.53 -9.27 -2.23
CA ILE A 26 2.68 -8.90 -1.38
C ILE A 26 2.79 -9.85 -0.19
N ARG A 27 1.69 -10.10 0.53
CA ARG A 27 1.68 -11.00 1.70
C ARG A 27 2.08 -12.42 1.36
N GLN A 28 1.51 -12.98 0.30
CA GLN A 28 1.87 -14.32 -0.16
C GLN A 28 3.37 -14.43 -0.49
N ASN A 29 3.96 -13.41 -1.09
CA ASN A 29 5.40 -13.41 -1.37
C ASN A 29 6.24 -13.24 -0.10
N GLN A 30 5.80 -12.45 0.89
CA GLN A 30 6.44 -12.38 2.20
C GLN A 30 6.42 -13.73 2.91
N ASP A 31 5.26 -14.41 2.93
CA ASP A 31 5.10 -15.74 3.52
C ASP A 31 6.03 -16.75 2.84
N ILE A 32 6.07 -16.77 1.51
CA ILE A 32 6.99 -17.63 0.76
C ILE A 32 8.46 -17.34 1.11
N LEU A 33 8.86 -16.08 1.22
CA LEU A 33 10.23 -15.72 1.57
C LEU A 33 10.59 -16.21 2.98
N ARG A 34 9.69 -15.98 3.96
CA ARG A 34 9.85 -16.47 5.34
C ARG A 34 9.90 -18.00 5.42
N ASP A 35 9.09 -18.70 4.63
CA ASP A 35 9.04 -20.17 4.61
C ASP A 35 10.26 -20.80 3.94
N ARG A 36 10.91 -20.09 3.02
CA ARG A 36 11.99 -20.65 2.17
C ARG A 36 13.38 -20.21 2.55
N VAL A 37 13.52 -19.09 3.26
CA VAL A 37 14.80 -18.50 3.64
C VAL A 37 14.97 -18.61 5.15
N ASN A 38 15.92 -19.45 5.59
CA ASN A 38 16.17 -19.70 7.01
C ASN A 38 17.11 -18.68 7.67
N ASP A 39 17.83 -17.87 6.87
CA ASP A 39 18.75 -16.87 7.39
C ASP A 39 17.98 -15.58 7.71
N GLU A 40 17.77 -15.34 9.00
CA GLU A 40 17.02 -14.19 9.50
C GLU A 40 17.61 -12.84 9.07
N VAL A 41 18.94 -12.72 9.08
CA VAL A 41 19.62 -11.47 8.69
C VAL A 41 19.39 -11.19 7.22
N TYR A 42 19.38 -12.25 6.39
CA TYR A 42 19.09 -12.12 4.97
C TYR A 42 17.62 -11.79 4.70
N VAL A 43 16.67 -12.35 5.47
CA VAL A 43 15.24 -12.00 5.37
C VAL A 43 15.01 -10.52 5.74
N GLU A 44 15.63 -10.06 6.83
CA GLU A 44 15.58 -8.65 7.25
C GLU A 44 16.09 -7.72 6.13
N ASP A 45 17.25 -8.01 5.54
CA ASP A 45 17.82 -7.21 4.45
C ASP A 45 16.93 -7.18 3.20
N ILE A 46 16.33 -8.32 2.82
CA ILE A 46 15.39 -8.39 1.70
C ILE A 46 14.16 -7.51 1.96
N PHE A 47 13.58 -7.57 3.16
CA PHE A 47 12.39 -6.81 3.47
C PHE A 47 12.66 -5.31 3.59
N ASP A 48 13.81 -4.92 4.13
CA ASP A 48 14.26 -3.53 4.16
C ASP A 48 14.43 -2.96 2.75
N GLN A 49 15.12 -3.70 1.87
CA GLN A 49 15.30 -3.30 0.48
C GLN A 49 13.99 -3.27 -0.30
N TRP A 50 13.12 -4.26 -0.09
CA TRP A 50 11.84 -4.36 -0.78
C TRP A 50 10.89 -3.22 -0.37
N PHE A 51 10.77 -2.93 0.93
CA PHE A 51 9.97 -1.78 1.39
C PHE A 51 10.51 -0.47 0.82
N THR A 52 11.82 -0.24 0.95
CA THR A 52 12.48 0.97 0.47
C THR A 52 12.29 1.16 -1.03
N GLY A 53 12.50 0.10 -1.83
CA GLY A 53 12.30 0.11 -3.27
C GLY A 53 10.86 0.40 -3.66
N SER A 54 9.90 -0.20 -2.93
CA SER A 54 8.47 0.01 -3.17
C SER A 54 8.05 1.45 -2.88
N MET A 55 8.46 2.02 -1.75
CA MET A 55 8.16 3.41 -1.42
C MET A 55 8.84 4.36 -2.40
N LYS A 56 10.08 4.08 -2.81
CA LYS A 56 10.77 4.90 -3.82
C LYS A 56 10.02 4.91 -5.15
N ALA A 57 9.55 3.76 -5.63
CA ALA A 57 8.81 3.66 -6.88
C ALA A 57 7.50 4.49 -6.85
N VAL A 58 6.73 4.38 -5.76
CA VAL A 58 5.51 5.18 -5.58
C VAL A 58 5.83 6.67 -5.48
N CYS A 59 6.89 7.04 -4.76
CA CYS A 59 7.31 8.43 -4.60
C CYS A 59 7.72 9.06 -5.94
N VAL A 60 8.50 8.35 -6.76
CA VAL A 60 8.87 8.80 -8.11
C VAL A 60 7.62 8.99 -8.97
N TRP A 61 6.72 8.00 -8.97
CA TRP A 61 5.45 8.09 -9.70
C TRP A 61 4.62 9.31 -9.29
N LEU A 62 4.54 9.63 -7.99
CA LEU A 62 3.83 10.83 -7.52
C LEU A 62 4.56 12.14 -7.87
N THR A 63 5.89 12.11 -7.88
CA THR A 63 6.72 13.28 -8.20
C THR A 63 6.59 13.68 -9.67
N ASP A 64 6.54 12.70 -10.58
CA ASP A 64 6.30 12.93 -12.03
C ASP A 64 4.93 13.56 -12.32
N ARG A 65 4.06 13.67 -11.32
CA ARG A 65 2.69 14.21 -11.40
C ARG A 65 2.42 15.18 -10.25
N LEU A 66 3.41 15.97 -9.86
CA LEU A 66 3.29 16.90 -8.74
C LEU A 66 2.24 17.99 -8.99
N ASP A 67 2.10 18.41 -10.24
CA ASP A 67 1.18 19.45 -10.71
C ASP A 67 -0.21 18.93 -11.10
N LEU A 68 -0.39 17.61 -11.17
CA LEU A 68 -1.66 16.98 -11.52
C LEU A 68 -2.40 16.53 -10.25
N GLN A 69 -3.69 16.83 -10.19
CA GLN A 69 -4.55 16.27 -9.14
C GLN A 69 -4.78 14.77 -9.38
N LEU A 70 -4.63 13.94 -8.35
CA LEU A 70 -4.93 12.52 -8.44
C LEU A 70 -6.42 12.29 -8.66
N HIS A 71 -6.76 11.35 -9.54
CA HIS A 71 -8.13 10.89 -9.65
C HIS A 71 -8.55 10.17 -8.35
N THR A 72 -9.78 10.36 -7.88
CA THR A 72 -10.29 9.79 -6.60
C THR A 72 -10.02 8.29 -6.47
N TYR A 73 -10.17 7.55 -7.56
CA TYR A 73 -9.87 6.12 -7.58
C TYR A 73 -8.37 5.82 -7.33
N GLN A 74 -7.46 6.56 -7.97
CA GLN A 74 -6.01 6.40 -7.76
C GLN A 74 -5.64 6.72 -6.31
N LEU A 75 -6.22 7.81 -5.78
CA LEU A 75 -6.02 8.22 -4.40
C LEU A 75 -6.44 7.12 -3.41
N LYS A 76 -7.65 6.56 -3.55
CA LYS A 76 -8.12 5.44 -2.71
C LYS A 76 -7.21 4.23 -2.80
N THR A 77 -6.82 3.85 -4.00
CA THR A 77 -5.95 2.69 -4.24
C THR A 77 -4.56 2.90 -3.62
N LEU A 78 -3.96 4.07 -3.79
CA LEU A 78 -2.65 4.40 -3.24
C LEU A 78 -2.67 4.47 -1.72
N ILE A 79 -3.66 5.13 -1.11
CA ILE A 79 -3.80 5.16 0.36
C ILE A 79 -3.86 3.75 0.90
N LYS A 80 -4.70 2.89 0.31
CA LYS A 80 -4.89 1.51 0.77
C LYS A 80 -3.61 0.68 0.64
N ILE A 81 -2.92 0.75 -0.51
CA ILE A 81 -1.66 0.05 -0.74
C ILE A 81 -0.59 0.53 0.23
N VAL A 82 -0.34 1.85 0.30
CA VAL A 82 0.72 2.42 1.12
C VAL A 82 0.51 2.10 2.61
N LYS A 83 -0.71 2.26 3.13
CA LYS A 83 -1.03 1.91 4.53
C LYS A 83 -0.86 0.42 4.82
N LYS A 84 -1.37 -0.45 3.94
CA LYS A 84 -1.27 -1.90 4.18
C LYS A 84 0.16 -2.40 4.03
N THR A 85 0.89 -1.94 3.02
CA THR A 85 2.32 -2.22 2.87
C THR A 85 3.11 -1.77 4.10
N TYR A 86 2.93 -0.53 4.59
CA TYR A 86 3.60 -0.07 5.82
C TYR A 86 3.34 -1.01 7.00
N ARG A 87 2.07 -1.33 7.27
CA ARG A 87 1.70 -2.21 8.38
C ARG A 87 2.24 -3.62 8.22
N ASP A 88 2.13 -4.21 7.02
CA ASP A 88 2.56 -5.57 6.77
C ASP A 88 4.09 -5.70 6.91
N PHE A 89 4.86 -4.76 6.37
CA PHE A 89 6.32 -4.76 6.53
C PHE A 89 6.77 -4.47 7.97
N ARG A 90 6.03 -3.63 8.71
CA ARG A 90 6.26 -3.46 10.15
C ARG A 90 6.08 -4.77 10.92
N LEU A 91 5.02 -5.53 10.61
CA LEU A 91 4.78 -6.84 11.22
C LEU A 91 5.84 -7.88 10.83
N GLN A 92 6.51 -7.70 9.70
CA GLN A 92 7.64 -8.53 9.27
C GLN A 92 8.98 -8.15 9.93
N GLY A 93 9.02 -7.10 10.76
CA GLY A 93 10.21 -6.69 11.51
C GLY A 93 11.02 -5.56 10.88
N VAL A 94 10.57 -4.95 9.79
CA VAL A 94 11.24 -3.77 9.20
C VAL A 94 11.24 -2.63 10.22
N LEU A 95 12.43 -2.07 10.46
CA LEU A 95 12.62 -1.08 11.51
C LEU A 95 11.97 0.26 11.18
N ASP A 96 11.55 0.99 12.20
CA ASP A 96 10.89 2.30 12.05
C ASP A 96 11.77 3.31 11.27
N GLY A 97 13.11 3.21 11.36
CA GLY A 97 14.02 4.04 10.56
C GLY A 97 13.93 3.79 9.05
N THR A 98 13.67 2.54 8.65
CA THR A 98 13.45 2.16 7.24
C THR A 98 12.00 2.47 6.82
N LEU A 99 11.04 2.22 7.70
CA LEU A 99 9.62 2.48 7.46
C LEU A 99 9.31 3.97 7.26
N ASN A 100 9.92 4.85 8.06
CA ASN A 100 9.75 6.31 8.01
C ASN A 100 10.79 6.98 7.11
N ASN A 101 11.20 6.32 6.03
CA ASN A 101 12.14 6.92 5.09
C ASN A 101 11.52 8.13 4.36
N LYS A 102 12.37 9.00 3.81
CA LYS A 102 11.95 10.22 3.09
C LYS A 102 10.94 9.98 1.97
N SER A 103 11.00 8.83 1.30
CA SER A 103 10.05 8.50 0.22
C SER A 103 8.67 8.26 0.80
N TYR A 104 8.57 7.48 1.88
CA TYR A 104 7.31 7.25 2.59
C TYR A 104 6.72 8.56 3.13
N GLU A 105 7.51 9.40 3.82
CA GLU A 105 7.03 10.69 4.35
C GLU A 105 6.48 11.59 3.24
N THR A 106 7.17 11.65 2.10
CA THR A 106 6.73 12.43 0.94
C THR A 106 5.40 11.91 0.39
N ILE A 107 5.25 10.59 0.27
CA ILE A 107 4.00 9.95 -0.14
C ILE A 107 2.89 10.25 0.86
N TYR A 108 3.12 10.03 2.15
CA TYR A 108 2.17 10.24 3.24
C TYR A 108 1.62 11.67 3.21
N ASN A 109 2.50 12.66 3.13
CA ASN A 109 2.13 14.07 3.07
C ASN A 109 1.29 14.39 1.83
N ARG A 110 1.69 13.91 0.65
CA ARG A 110 0.93 14.14 -0.60
C ARG A 110 -0.45 13.51 -0.52
N LEU A 111 -0.57 12.25 -0.08
CA LEU A 111 -1.85 11.54 -0.03
C LEU A 111 -2.80 12.17 1.02
N THR A 112 -2.28 12.62 2.15
CA THR A 112 -3.07 13.31 3.19
C THR A 112 -3.69 14.61 2.67
N VAL A 113 -2.90 15.43 1.96
CA VAL A 113 -3.40 16.69 1.37
C VAL A 113 -4.42 16.44 0.25
N GLU A 114 -4.17 15.46 -0.60
CA GLU A 114 -5.10 15.07 -1.68
C GLU A 114 -6.43 14.52 -1.12
N GLU A 115 -6.37 13.73 -0.04
CA GLU A 115 -7.56 13.25 0.68
C GLU A 115 -8.38 14.41 1.23
N ALA A 116 -7.75 15.33 1.95
CA ALA A 116 -8.43 16.50 2.49
C ALA A 116 -9.09 17.32 1.38
N THR A 117 -8.38 17.51 0.27
CA THR A 117 -8.90 18.21 -0.91
C THR A 117 -10.09 17.49 -1.54
N ALA A 118 -10.05 16.15 -1.64
CA ALA A 118 -11.13 15.34 -2.20
C ALA A 118 -12.38 15.36 -1.30
N ALA A 119 -12.21 15.30 0.04
CA ALA A 119 -13.30 15.33 1.00
C ALA A 119 -14.11 16.64 0.93
N VAL A 120 -13.43 17.78 0.76
CA VAL A 120 -14.10 19.09 0.58
C VAL A 120 -14.94 19.14 -0.71
N LYS A 121 -14.48 18.49 -1.79
CA LYS A 121 -15.16 18.51 -3.09
C LYS A 121 -16.35 17.55 -3.18
N ALA A 122 -16.27 16.39 -2.53
CA ALA A 122 -17.21 15.29 -2.75
C ALA A 122 -18.41 15.27 -1.79
N GLY A 123 -18.38 15.97 -0.65
CA GLY A 123 -19.47 16.01 0.35
C GLY A 123 -19.69 14.69 1.10
N ASP A 124 -19.55 13.56 0.42
CA ASP A 124 -19.38 12.22 0.95
C ASP A 124 -17.91 11.83 0.76
N GLY A 125 -17.19 11.61 1.86
CA GLY A 125 -15.74 11.39 1.86
C GLY A 125 -15.29 10.14 1.09
N LEU A 126 -14.03 9.72 1.27
CA LEU A 126 -13.45 8.55 0.57
C LEU A 126 -14.07 7.18 0.93
N GLN A 127 -15.32 7.09 1.39
CA GLN A 127 -16.00 5.87 1.86
C GLN A 127 -15.19 5.15 2.94
N GLY A 128 -14.67 5.90 3.92
CA GLY A 128 -13.94 5.36 5.08
C GLY A 128 -12.48 4.96 4.84
N ILE A 129 -11.92 5.19 3.64
CA ILE A 129 -10.47 5.06 3.40
C ILE A 129 -9.80 6.38 3.79
N SER A 130 -8.92 6.34 4.79
CA SER A 130 -8.15 7.51 5.21
C SER A 130 -6.68 7.20 5.34
N MET A 131 -5.82 8.20 5.06
CA MET A 131 -4.39 8.12 5.31
C MET A 131 -4.07 8.18 6.81
N ARG A 132 -4.90 8.85 7.62
CA ARG A 132 -4.77 8.91 9.08
C ARG A 132 -4.91 7.52 9.69
N ASP A 133 -4.13 7.23 10.73
CA ASP A 133 -4.33 5.99 11.49
C ASP A 133 -5.64 6.07 12.28
N SER A 134 -6.44 5.03 12.14
CA SER A 134 -7.80 4.93 12.69
C SER A 134 -7.79 4.43 14.14
N ASP A 135 -6.60 4.15 14.67
CA ASP A 135 -6.38 3.53 15.98
C ASP A 135 -5.88 4.57 17.02
N GLU A 136 -5.79 5.85 16.67
CA GLU A 136 -5.64 6.94 17.65
C GLU A 136 -7.05 7.30 18.17
N GLU A 137 -7.47 6.64 19.25
CA GLU A 137 -8.49 7.22 20.14
C GLU A 137 -7.90 8.51 20.73
N ASP A 138 -8.54 9.65 20.48
CA ASP A 138 -8.19 10.94 21.09
C ASP A 138 -8.17 10.77 22.63
N ASP A 139 -7.03 11.05 23.28
CA ASP A 139 -6.92 11.26 24.74
C ASP A 139 -7.73 12.49 25.20
#